data_AF-A6ECQ9-F1
#
_entry.id   AF-A6ECQ9-F1
#
_cell.length_a   1.000
_cell.length_b   1.000
_cell.length_c   1.000
_cell.angle_alpha   90.00
_cell.angle_beta   90.00
_cell.angle_gamma   90.00
#
_symmetry.space_group_name_H-M   'P 1'
#
loop_
_entity.id
_entity.type
_entity.pdbx_description
1 polymer ?
#
loop_
_entity_poly.entity_id
_entity_poly.type
_entity_poly.pdbx_seq_one_letter_code
_entity_poly.pdbx_strand_id
1 'polypeptide(L)'
;MKRKKYIIFYLLFAVLTIASCKSEIADTITDETVKDISGTWKVVSLTRNGESLTQRIDLSKFKVIFKSDGTYTLEDKLAFAVSDPGTYNLNDPQYPYSLILTPTGKDAEKISFQYPIIEGKRQLSLTISPGCTGNIYQYNFVKEN
;
A
#
# COMPACT_ATOMS: atom_id res chain seq x y z
N MET A 1 -54.42 27.29 -30.18
CA MET A 1 -53.95 27.34 -28.78
C MET A 1 -53.26 26.06 -28.30
N LYS A 2 -53.82 24.86 -28.54
CA LYS A 2 -53.26 23.56 -28.07
C LYS A 2 -51.85 23.26 -28.63
N ARG A 3 -51.59 23.50 -29.92
CA ARG A 3 -50.28 23.27 -30.58
C ARG A 3 -49.12 24.09 -30.00
N LYS A 4 -49.36 25.35 -29.57
CA LYS A 4 -48.35 26.17 -28.87
C LYS A 4 -48.04 25.63 -27.47
N LYS A 5 -49.03 25.07 -26.76
CA LYS A 5 -48.83 24.44 -25.44
C LYS A 5 -47.95 23.18 -25.53
N TYR A 6 -48.14 22.36 -26.55
CA TYR A 6 -47.28 21.18 -26.77
C TYR A 6 -45.85 21.57 -27.12
N ILE A 7 -45.64 22.59 -27.94
CA ILE A 7 -44.28 23.08 -28.27
C ILE A 7 -43.56 23.59 -27.01
N ILE A 8 -44.24 24.36 -26.16
CA ILE A 8 -43.68 24.85 -24.89
C ILE A 8 -43.34 23.68 -23.96
N PHE A 9 -44.21 22.66 -23.89
CA PHE A 9 -43.97 21.47 -23.07
C PHE A 9 -42.75 20.66 -23.54
N TYR A 10 -42.61 20.43 -24.84
CA TYR A 10 -41.44 19.74 -25.39
C TYR A 10 -40.15 20.54 -25.21
N LEU A 11 -40.22 21.87 -25.31
CA LEU A 11 -39.06 22.74 -25.07
C LEU A 11 -38.64 22.71 -23.59
N LEU A 12 -39.60 22.70 -22.66
CA LEU A 12 -39.34 22.59 -21.23
C LEU A 12 -38.71 21.23 -20.87
N PHE A 13 -39.20 20.16 -21.49
CA PHE A 13 -38.67 18.80 -21.29
C PHE A 13 -37.24 18.66 -21.83
N ALA A 14 -36.95 19.27 -22.99
CA ALA A 14 -35.59 19.29 -23.55
C ALA A 14 -34.61 20.05 -22.63
N VAL A 15 -35.01 21.19 -22.05
CA VAL A 15 -34.17 21.95 -21.11
C VAL A 15 -33.87 21.15 -19.84
N LEU A 16 -34.84 20.39 -19.33
CA LEU A 16 -34.66 19.50 -18.17
C LEU A 16 -33.64 18.38 -18.45
N THR A 17 -33.61 17.83 -19.68
CA THR A 17 -32.63 16.80 -20.05
C THR A 17 -31.20 17.32 -20.20
N ILE A 18 -31.01 18.59 -20.60
CA ILE A 18 -29.68 19.18 -20.76
C ILE A 18 -29.08 19.58 -19.39
N ALA A 19 -29.92 20.00 -18.44
CA ALA A 19 -29.48 20.34 -17.08
C ALA A 19 -29.09 19.12 -16.22
N SER A 20 -29.47 17.91 -16.61
CA SER A 20 -29.12 16.67 -15.89
C SER A 20 -27.70 16.16 -16.18
N CYS A 21 -26.97 16.78 -17.10
CA CYS A 21 -25.60 16.41 -17.46
C CYS A 21 -24.58 17.21 -16.65
N LYS A 22 -24.70 17.23 -15.32
CA LYS A 22 -23.62 17.65 -14.45
C LYS A 22 -22.80 16.40 -14.14
N SER A 23 -21.63 16.27 -14.76
CA SER A 23 -20.71 15.17 -14.48
C SER A 23 -20.09 15.37 -13.10
N GLU A 24 -20.63 14.69 -12.09
CA GLU A 24 -20.11 14.64 -10.70
C GLU A 24 -18.74 13.90 -10.60
N ILE A 25 -18.02 13.70 -11.70
CA ILE A 25 -16.84 12.82 -11.79
C ILE A 25 -15.51 13.62 -11.76
N ALA A 26 -15.54 14.95 -11.81
CA ALA A 26 -14.32 15.76 -12.02
C ALA A 26 -13.75 16.47 -10.77
N ASP A 27 -14.52 16.68 -9.69
CA ASP A 27 -14.07 17.52 -8.56
C ASP A 27 -13.45 16.74 -7.39
N THR A 28 -13.40 15.42 -7.46
CA THR A 28 -12.80 14.58 -6.41
C THR A 28 -11.61 13.79 -6.96
N ILE A 29 -10.70 14.46 -7.67
CA ILE A 29 -9.32 13.95 -7.74
C ILE A 29 -8.74 14.18 -6.35
N THR A 30 -8.94 13.22 -5.44
CA THR A 30 -8.13 13.16 -4.23
C THR A 30 -6.71 12.87 -4.70
N ASP A 31 -5.89 13.91 -4.77
CA ASP A 31 -4.45 13.76 -4.98
C ASP A 31 -3.93 12.78 -3.92
N GLU A 32 -3.42 11.64 -4.36
CA GLU A 32 -3.02 10.59 -3.44
C GLU A 32 -1.83 11.11 -2.63
N THR A 33 -1.91 11.10 -1.30
CA THR A 33 -0.79 11.63 -0.52
C THR A 33 0.43 10.72 -0.66
N VAL A 34 1.62 11.33 -0.59
CA VAL A 34 2.90 10.62 -0.43
C VAL A 34 2.79 9.60 0.70
N LYS A 35 3.28 8.39 0.46
CA LYS A 35 3.27 7.30 1.42
C LYS A 35 4.39 7.48 2.43
N ASP A 36 4.00 7.83 3.65
CA ASP A 36 4.88 7.78 4.81
C ASP A 36 4.75 6.42 5.50
N ILE A 37 5.82 5.62 5.43
CA ILE A 37 5.92 4.33 6.11
C ILE A 37 6.79 4.38 7.35
N SER A 38 7.21 5.57 7.80
CA SER A 38 8.00 5.73 9.01
C SER A 38 7.26 5.18 10.24
N GLY A 39 8.03 4.67 11.20
CA GLY A 39 7.57 4.07 12.43
C GLY A 39 8.06 2.64 12.64
N THR A 40 7.61 2.06 13.75
CA THR A 40 7.92 0.69 14.14
C THR A 40 6.83 -0.25 13.64
N TRP A 41 7.21 -1.32 12.98
CA TRP A 41 6.31 -2.28 12.35
C TRP A 41 6.58 -3.67 12.91
N LYS A 42 5.55 -4.29 13.50
CA LYS A 42 5.60 -5.66 14.01
C LYS A 42 4.92 -6.62 13.05
N VAL A 43 5.50 -7.80 12.84
CA VAL A 43 4.90 -8.84 11.99
C VAL A 43 3.69 -9.44 12.70
N VAL A 44 2.56 -9.53 12.01
CA VAL A 44 1.34 -10.19 12.52
C VAL A 44 1.00 -11.48 11.78
N SER A 45 1.50 -11.64 10.55
CA SER A 45 1.39 -12.90 9.83
C SER A 45 2.55 -13.11 8.89
N LEU A 46 2.95 -14.37 8.77
CA LEU A 46 3.97 -14.82 7.83
C LEU A 46 3.44 -16.03 7.08
N THR A 47 3.47 -16.00 5.75
CA THR A 47 3.17 -17.17 4.92
C THR A 47 4.37 -17.55 4.07
N ARG A 48 4.44 -18.83 3.71
CA ARG A 48 5.42 -19.39 2.78
C ARG A 48 4.68 -20.19 1.72
N ASN A 49 4.73 -19.73 0.47
CA ASN A 49 3.93 -20.27 -0.65
C ASN A 49 2.43 -20.36 -0.31
N GLY A 50 1.91 -19.40 0.45
CA GLY A 50 0.52 -19.38 0.92
C GLY A 50 0.24 -20.20 2.19
N GLU A 51 1.15 -21.07 2.64
CA GLU A 51 0.99 -21.77 3.92
C GLU A 51 1.36 -20.84 5.09
N SER A 52 0.48 -20.73 6.09
CA SER A 52 0.74 -19.91 7.27
C SER A 52 1.82 -20.52 8.16
N LEU A 53 2.82 -19.72 8.50
CA LEU A 53 3.87 -20.04 9.48
C LEU A 53 3.64 -19.37 10.83
N THR A 54 2.62 -18.51 10.96
CA THR A 54 2.33 -17.66 12.13
C THR A 54 2.24 -18.44 13.45
N GLN A 55 1.76 -19.69 13.42
CA GLN A 55 1.63 -20.51 14.63
C GLN A 55 2.91 -21.28 14.99
N ARG A 56 3.88 -21.35 14.07
CA ARG A 56 5.10 -22.16 14.22
C ARG A 56 6.33 -21.31 14.55
N ILE A 57 6.22 -19.99 14.37
CA ILE A 57 7.31 -19.03 14.56
C ILE A 57 6.81 -17.96 15.52
N ASP A 58 7.61 -17.65 16.53
CA ASP A 58 7.36 -16.50 17.40
C ASP A 58 7.65 -15.20 16.64
N LEU A 59 6.60 -14.58 16.12
CA LEU A 59 6.69 -13.32 15.37
C LEU A 59 6.73 -12.09 16.28
N SER A 60 6.49 -12.24 17.58
CA SER A 60 6.28 -11.10 18.50
C SER A 60 7.53 -10.24 18.72
N LYS A 61 8.71 -10.83 18.48
CA LYS A 61 10.01 -10.18 18.73
C LYS A 61 10.57 -9.46 17.51
N PHE A 62 10.22 -9.91 16.31
CA PHE A 62 10.78 -9.32 15.09
C PHE A 62 10.05 -8.03 14.71
N LYS A 63 10.82 -6.96 14.55
CA LYS A 63 10.30 -5.65 14.11
C LYS A 63 11.19 -5.03 13.05
N VAL A 64 10.58 -4.22 12.18
CA VAL A 64 11.29 -3.33 11.26
C VAL A 64 10.96 -1.89 11.67
N ILE A 65 11.99 -1.07 11.85
CA ILE A 65 11.84 0.32 12.26
C ILE A 65 12.32 1.19 11.10
N PHE A 66 11.39 1.90 10.46
CA PHE A 66 11.68 2.88 9.42
C PHE A 66 11.74 4.27 10.05
N LYS A 67 12.87 4.95 9.95
CA LYS A 67 13.04 6.31 10.47
C LYS A 67 12.70 7.34 9.39
N SER A 68 12.27 8.53 9.81
CA SER A 68 11.94 9.63 8.89
C SER A 68 13.15 10.17 8.12
N ASP A 69 14.37 9.87 8.55
CA ASP A 69 15.63 10.22 7.88
C ASP A 69 15.99 9.28 6.71
N GLY A 70 15.14 8.29 6.39
CA GLY A 70 15.38 7.32 5.33
C GLY A 70 16.25 6.13 5.75
N THR A 71 16.55 5.97 7.04
CA THR A 71 17.26 4.79 7.58
C THR A 71 16.30 3.75 8.17
N TYR A 72 16.71 2.48 8.21
CA TYR A 72 15.97 1.43 8.88
C TYR A 72 16.87 0.57 9.79
N THR A 73 16.25 -0.01 10.80
CA THR A 73 16.85 -1.03 11.68
C THR A 73 15.92 -2.23 11.83
N LEU A 74 16.49 -3.38 12.19
CA LEU A 74 15.76 -4.60 12.48
C LEU A 74 15.93 -4.96 13.95
N GLU A 75 14.84 -5.37 14.61
CA GLU A 75 14.88 -6.00 15.93
C GLU A 75 14.66 -7.51 15.77
N ASP A 76 15.47 -8.29 16.49
CA ASP A 76 15.54 -9.76 16.41
C ASP A 76 15.85 -10.29 14.99
N LYS A 77 15.98 -11.61 14.87
CA LYS A 77 16.30 -12.32 13.63
C LYS A 77 15.10 -13.09 13.13
N LEU A 78 14.73 -12.83 11.89
CA LEU A 78 13.78 -13.61 11.11
C LEU A 78 14.34 -13.77 9.70
N ALA A 79 13.87 -14.77 8.94
CA ALA A 79 14.30 -15.01 7.56
C ALA A 79 13.77 -13.91 6.61
N PHE A 80 14.31 -12.70 6.76
CA PHE A 80 13.91 -11.49 6.05
C PHE A 80 14.86 -11.20 4.88
N ALA A 81 14.46 -10.26 4.00
CA ALA A 81 15.23 -9.94 2.78
C ALA A 81 16.65 -9.45 3.08
N VAL A 82 16.85 -8.81 4.22
CA VAL A 82 18.12 -8.23 4.66
C VAL A 82 18.32 -8.52 6.14
N SER A 83 19.58 -8.59 6.58
CA SER A 83 19.95 -8.86 7.98
C SER A 83 20.51 -7.66 8.73
N ASP A 84 20.99 -6.66 7.99
CA ASP A 84 21.75 -5.53 8.53
C ASP A 84 20.95 -4.24 8.39
N PRO A 85 21.17 -3.24 9.29
CA PRO A 85 20.59 -1.92 9.14
C PRO A 85 21.13 -1.20 7.91
N GLY A 86 20.39 -0.21 7.44
CA GLY A 86 20.74 0.52 6.23
C GLY A 86 19.78 1.65 5.91
N THR A 87 19.65 1.95 4.63
CA THR A 87 18.71 2.95 4.11
C THR A 87 17.55 2.29 3.38
N TYR A 88 16.40 2.96 3.35
CA TYR A 88 15.24 2.50 2.60
C TYR A 88 14.70 3.61 1.69
N ASN A 89 14.10 3.19 0.58
CA ASN A 89 13.31 4.08 -0.25
C ASN A 89 12.14 3.32 -0.89
N LEU A 90 11.06 4.03 -1.13
CA LEU A 90 9.99 3.55 -2.00
C LEU A 90 10.36 3.87 -3.45
N ASN A 91 10.06 2.95 -4.37
CA ASN A 91 10.37 3.16 -5.78
C ASN A 91 9.55 4.33 -6.41
N ASP A 92 8.40 4.64 -5.82
CA ASP A 92 7.54 5.75 -6.16
C ASP A 92 6.93 6.28 -4.84
N PRO A 93 6.99 7.59 -4.56
CA PRO A 93 6.52 8.14 -3.30
C PRO A 93 4.99 8.11 -3.15
N GLN A 94 4.23 8.10 -4.25
CA GLN A 94 2.78 8.22 -4.26
C GLN A 94 2.09 6.86 -4.53
N TYR A 95 2.63 6.10 -5.48
CA TYR A 95 2.12 4.81 -5.95
C TYR A 95 3.19 3.70 -5.87
N PRO A 96 3.77 3.43 -4.69
CA PRO A 96 4.82 2.43 -4.53
C PRO A 96 4.32 1.01 -4.83
N TYR A 97 5.14 0.27 -5.56
CA TYR A 97 5.00 -1.18 -5.78
C TYR A 97 6.22 -1.95 -5.25
N SER A 98 7.26 -1.24 -4.81
CA SER A 98 8.45 -1.83 -4.23
C SER A 98 9.07 -0.98 -3.14
N LEU A 99 9.55 -1.66 -2.11
CA LEU A 99 10.43 -1.13 -1.09
C LEU A 99 11.87 -1.56 -1.43
N ILE A 100 12.78 -0.60 -1.49
CA ILE A 100 14.19 -0.84 -1.74
C ILE A 100 14.91 -0.71 -0.40
N LEU A 101 15.55 -1.77 0.06
CA LEU A 101 16.39 -1.77 1.26
C LEU A 101 17.85 -1.86 0.84
N THR A 102 18.68 -0.93 1.31
CA THR A 102 20.13 -0.93 1.03
C THR A 102 20.87 -1.11 2.34
N PRO A 103 21.24 -2.35 2.70
CA PRO A 103 21.99 -2.62 3.93
C PRO A 103 23.38 -2.00 3.85
N THR A 104 23.92 -1.63 5.00
CA THR A 104 25.25 -1.01 5.08
C THR A 104 26.31 -1.92 4.48
N GLY A 105 27.00 -1.46 3.44
CA GLY A 105 28.07 -2.21 2.77
C GLY A 105 27.60 -3.38 1.90
N LYS A 106 26.33 -3.45 1.53
CA LYS A 106 25.75 -4.49 0.67
C LYS A 106 24.92 -3.87 -0.46
N ASP A 107 24.60 -4.71 -1.45
CA ASP A 107 23.74 -4.32 -2.56
C ASP A 107 22.29 -4.10 -2.11
N ALA A 108 21.58 -3.27 -2.87
CA ALA A 108 20.18 -2.97 -2.61
C ALA A 108 19.27 -4.14 -2.97
N GLU A 109 18.37 -4.48 -2.06
CA GLU A 109 17.35 -5.50 -2.23
C GLU A 109 15.99 -4.86 -2.52
N LYS A 110 15.37 -5.28 -3.63
CA LYS A 110 14.06 -4.80 -4.06
C LYS A 110 12.98 -5.79 -3.64
N ILE A 111 12.03 -5.32 -2.83
CA ILE A 111 10.98 -6.14 -2.24
C ILE A 111 9.63 -5.66 -2.75
N SER A 112 8.74 -6.59 -3.12
CA SER A 112 7.37 -6.25 -3.51
C SER A 112 6.62 -5.67 -2.33
N PHE A 113 5.97 -4.52 -2.55
CA PHE A 113 5.35 -3.72 -1.49
C PHE A 113 3.87 -3.51 -1.78
N GLN A 114 3.05 -3.64 -0.73
CA GLN A 114 1.67 -3.19 -0.72
C GLN A 114 1.35 -2.47 0.58
N TYR A 115 0.47 -1.48 0.52
CA TYR A 115 0.08 -0.66 1.67
C TYR A 115 -1.44 -0.60 1.89
N PRO A 116 -2.12 -1.76 2.03
CA PRO A 116 -3.56 -1.81 2.15
C PRO A 116 -4.08 -1.20 3.46
N ILE A 117 -5.37 -0.89 3.48
CA ILE A 117 -6.12 -0.57 4.69
C ILE A 117 -6.90 -1.81 5.10
N ILE A 118 -6.60 -2.35 6.29
CA ILE A 118 -7.29 -3.49 6.88
C ILE A 118 -7.88 -3.02 8.21
N GLU A 119 -9.21 -3.17 8.38
CA GLU A 119 -9.93 -2.71 9.59
C GLU A 119 -9.65 -1.24 9.96
N GLY A 120 -9.57 -0.38 8.93
CA GLY A 120 -9.32 1.06 9.11
C GLY A 120 -7.87 1.43 9.46
N LYS A 121 -6.95 0.46 9.51
CA LYS A 121 -5.53 0.69 9.79
C LYS A 121 -4.67 0.35 8.59
N ARG A 122 -3.59 1.12 8.39
CA ARG A 122 -2.58 0.79 7.38
C ARG A 122 -1.82 -0.46 7.79
N GLN A 123 -1.70 -1.38 6.85
CA GLN A 123 -0.85 -2.55 6.96
C GLN A 123 0.29 -2.41 5.96
N LEU A 124 1.48 -2.80 6.36
CA LEU A 124 2.63 -2.93 5.46
C LEU A 124 2.71 -4.40 5.04
N SER A 125 2.56 -4.70 3.76
CA SER A 125 2.69 -6.07 3.23
C SER A 125 3.90 -6.15 2.32
N LEU A 126 4.81 -7.07 2.64
CA LEU A 126 6.06 -7.27 1.94
C LEU A 126 6.15 -8.70 1.42
N THR A 127 6.36 -8.85 0.12
CA THR A 127 6.55 -10.15 -0.52
C THR A 127 7.99 -10.28 -0.99
N ILE A 128 8.65 -11.32 -0.49
CA ILE A 128 10.08 -11.57 -0.71
C ILE A 128 10.22 -12.92 -1.41
N SER A 129 11.00 -12.94 -2.49
CA SER A 129 11.42 -14.17 -3.16
C SER A 129 12.94 -14.19 -3.18
N PRO A 130 13.60 -15.03 -2.36
CA PRO A 130 15.05 -15.08 -2.26
C PRO A 130 15.79 -15.61 -3.53
N GLY A 131 15.10 -15.87 -4.64
CA GLY A 131 15.67 -16.37 -5.90
C GLY A 131 14.84 -17.45 -6.61
N CYS A 132 15.19 -17.76 -7.86
CA CYS A 132 14.42 -18.60 -8.80
C CYS A 132 14.11 -20.01 -8.25
N THR A 133 12.84 -20.42 -8.38
CA THR A 133 12.23 -21.63 -7.77
C THR A 133 12.31 -21.71 -6.24
N GLY A 134 12.49 -20.57 -5.57
CA GLY A 134 12.44 -20.45 -4.13
C GLY A 134 11.02 -20.31 -3.57
N ASN A 135 10.92 -20.46 -2.25
CA ASN A 135 9.70 -20.15 -1.53
C ASN A 135 9.41 -18.64 -1.59
N ILE A 136 8.14 -18.28 -1.82
CA ILE A 136 7.65 -16.92 -1.70
C ILE A 136 7.22 -16.70 -0.26
N TYR A 137 7.79 -15.70 0.40
CA TYR A 137 7.41 -15.31 1.74
C TYR A 137 6.59 -14.03 1.69
N GLN A 138 5.44 -14.02 2.37
CA GLN A 138 4.64 -12.82 2.55
C GLN A 138 4.58 -12.47 4.03
N TYR A 139 5.09 -11.28 4.34
CA TYR A 139 5.07 -10.68 5.67
C TYR A 139 3.99 -9.60 5.70
N ASN A 140 3.08 -9.68 6.65
CA ASN A 140 2.16 -8.58 6.93
C ASN A 140 2.50 -7.98 8.28
N PHE A 141 2.67 -6.67 8.31
CA PHE A 141 3.04 -5.91 9.49
C PHE A 141 1.96 -4.90 9.85
N VAL A 142 1.80 -4.67 11.14
CA VAL A 142 1.01 -3.55 11.66
C VAL A 142 1.95 -2.56 12.35
N LYS A 143 1.62 -1.28 12.25
CA LYS A 143 2.35 -0.24 12.97
C LYS A 143 2.14 -0.43 14.47
N GLU A 144 3.23 -0.37 15.23
CA GLU A 144 3.19 -0.29 16.68
C GLU A 144 2.75 1.11 17.09
N ASN A 145 1.82 1.20 18.04
CA ASN A 145 1.25 2.46 18.51
C ASN A 145 2.27 3.24 19.36
#